data_AF-A0AB34J4F3-F1
#
_entry.id   AF-A0AB34J4F3-F1
#
_cell.length_a   1.000
_cell.length_b   1.000
_cell.length_c   1.000
_cell.angle_alpha   90.00
_cell.angle_beta   90.00
_cell.angle_gamma   90.00
#
_symmetry.space_group_name_H-M   'P 1'
#
loop_
_entity.id
_entity.type
_entity.pdbx_description
1 polymer ?
#
loop_
_entity_poly.entity_id
_entity_poly.type
_entity_poly.pdbx_seq_one_letter_code
_entity_poly.pdbx_strand_id
1 'polypeptide(L)'
;MSSLPVLLGGFVEDYAVLGVLRTYLRFCSGESGLAFEMAAALQADSLAASAEPPLPSTSESDPLTRTRMPALQRSLPKRAWRFSPFDRVVCNIGQWAPGTVEQLDVPDPDDPTGSRSFPYVVQLDPPVGRLVSVPADHNSCIRPEVCFGKKVGAAWFTLACLPVQQSTTLRFGVGDRVACAVEDAEGELTMWEAGTVEAVRTIIEEWEGEGGPVPFRVRLDSGITVLVHRDVHWLVRDLALQPPGPRNNARQRFGKRQRDDSVWEDLDHETRNVRQCAPLLQCGDCDEDE
;
A
#
# COMPACT_ATOMS: atom_id res chain seq x y z
N MET A 1 -4.02 43.60 51.44
CA MET A 1 -4.91 42.56 50.88
C MET A 1 -5.09 42.88 49.42
N SER A 2 -4.24 42.27 48.60
CA SER A 2 -4.05 42.64 47.19
C SER A 2 -5.04 41.89 46.32
N SER A 3 -5.80 42.67 45.55
CA SER A 3 -6.78 42.20 44.56
C SER A 3 -6.06 41.71 43.30
N LEU A 4 -6.41 40.51 42.83
CA LEU A 4 -5.98 39.96 41.55
C LEU A 4 -7.13 40.04 40.54
N PRO A 5 -6.87 40.37 39.26
CA PRO A 5 -7.92 40.53 38.26
C PRO A 5 -8.28 39.19 37.58
N VAL A 6 -9.57 39.07 37.26
CA VAL A 6 -10.15 38.02 36.42
C VAL A 6 -9.84 38.33 34.96
N LEU A 7 -9.13 37.45 34.28
CA LEU A 7 -8.98 37.45 32.82
C LEU A 7 -9.96 36.43 32.21
N LEU A 8 -11.02 36.95 31.60
CA LEU A 8 -11.90 36.20 30.69
C LEU A 8 -11.24 36.21 29.30
N GLY A 9 -10.70 35.06 28.91
CA GLY A 9 -10.29 34.77 27.53
C GLY A 9 -11.18 33.67 26.98
N GLY A 10 -12.12 34.04 26.09
CA GLY A 10 -12.98 33.11 25.37
C GLY A 10 -12.92 33.41 23.88
N PHE A 11 -11.95 32.77 23.20
CA PHE A 11 -11.97 32.53 21.76
C PHE A 11 -12.55 31.12 21.56
N VAL A 12 -13.47 30.93 20.62
CA VAL A 12 -13.36 30.07 19.43
C VAL A 12 -14.69 30.20 18.68
N GLU A 13 -14.63 30.77 17.47
CA GLU A 13 -15.73 30.78 16.51
C GLU A 13 -15.99 29.37 15.98
N ASP A 14 -17.26 28.98 15.97
CA ASP A 14 -17.81 27.77 15.39
C ASP A 14 -17.45 27.64 13.90
N TYR A 15 -16.64 26.65 13.54
CA TYR A 15 -16.56 26.17 12.16
C TYR A 15 -17.60 25.07 11.95
N ALA A 16 -18.57 25.40 11.09
CA ALA A 16 -19.60 24.52 10.59
C ALA A 16 -19.02 23.26 9.92
N VAL A 17 -19.10 22.13 10.62
CA VAL A 17 -18.93 20.78 10.05
C VAL A 17 -20.28 20.06 10.11
N LEU A 18 -21.28 20.58 9.40
CA LEU A 18 -22.59 19.94 9.25
C LEU A 18 -23.04 19.84 7.78
N GLY A 19 -22.08 19.82 6.84
CA GLY A 19 -22.35 19.87 5.40
C GLY A 19 -22.07 18.62 4.59
N VAL A 20 -21.43 17.57 5.14
CA VAL A 20 -20.84 16.49 4.30
C VAL A 20 -21.46 15.10 4.51
N LEU A 21 -22.26 14.89 5.56
CA LEU A 21 -22.81 13.56 5.90
C LEU A 21 -24.15 13.19 5.23
N ARG A 22 -24.66 13.99 4.27
CA ARG A 22 -25.91 13.67 3.55
C ARG A 22 -25.74 13.02 2.18
N THR A 23 -24.52 12.86 1.68
CA THR A 23 -24.29 12.36 0.32
C THR A 23 -24.05 10.84 0.24
N TYR A 24 -23.72 10.17 1.35
CA TYR A 24 -23.37 8.74 1.32
C TYR A 24 -24.53 7.76 1.45
N LEU A 25 -25.72 8.19 1.87
CA LEU A 25 -26.90 7.30 1.98
C LEU A 25 -27.83 7.30 0.77
N ARG A 26 -27.50 8.04 -0.31
CA ARG A 26 -28.33 8.09 -1.53
C ARG A 26 -27.85 7.22 -2.69
N PHE A 27 -26.73 6.51 -2.55
CA PHE A 27 -26.15 5.71 -3.64
C PHE A 27 -26.39 4.20 -3.52
N CYS A 28 -27.05 3.72 -2.44
CA CYS A 28 -27.30 2.28 -2.21
C CYS A 28 -28.78 1.87 -2.13
N SER A 29 -29.74 2.80 -2.28
CA SER A 29 -31.17 2.45 -2.40
C SER A 29 -31.61 2.55 -3.86
N GLY A 30 -31.17 1.59 -4.67
CA GLY A 30 -31.71 1.34 -6.00
C GLY A 30 -33.11 0.76 -5.89
N GLU A 31 -34.09 1.59 -5.54
CA GLU A 31 -35.50 1.29 -5.79
C GLU A 31 -35.77 1.49 -7.28
N SER A 32 -35.71 0.42 -8.04
CA SER A 32 -36.47 0.29 -9.28
C SER A 32 -37.02 -1.12 -9.33
N GLY A 33 -38.25 -1.26 -8.85
CA GLY A 33 -39.04 -2.45 -9.06
C GLY A 33 -39.43 -2.54 -10.54
N LEU A 34 -38.96 -3.59 -11.21
CA LEU A 34 -39.69 -4.28 -12.27
C LEU A 34 -39.30 -5.76 -12.19
N ALA A 35 -40.19 -6.54 -11.60
CA ALA A 35 -40.19 -7.98 -11.75
C ALA A 35 -40.70 -8.32 -13.16
N PHE A 36 -40.00 -9.19 -13.90
CA PHE A 36 -40.65 -10.15 -14.78
C PHE A 36 -39.70 -11.32 -15.12
N GLU A 37 -40.29 -12.51 -15.10
CA GLU A 37 -39.73 -13.84 -15.33
C GLU A 37 -39.18 -14.09 -16.75
N MET A 38 -38.62 -15.29 -16.93
CA MET A 38 -38.26 -16.03 -18.17
C MET A 38 -36.77 -15.91 -18.55
N ALA A 39 -36.05 -16.98 -18.90
CA ALA A 39 -36.35 -18.40 -18.99
C ALA A 39 -35.03 -19.18 -19.02
N ALA A 40 -35.05 -20.40 -18.48
CA ALA A 40 -34.11 -21.43 -18.85
C ALA A 40 -34.44 -21.93 -20.27
N ALA A 41 -33.42 -22.10 -21.13
CA ALA A 41 -33.21 -23.28 -21.99
C ALA A 41 -32.23 -23.01 -23.17
N LEU A 42 -31.59 -24.11 -23.59
CA LEU A 42 -30.90 -24.40 -24.88
C LEU A 42 -29.40 -24.03 -24.94
N GLN A 43 -28.51 -25.04 -24.86
CA GLN A 43 -28.00 -25.91 -25.96
C GLN A 43 -27.04 -25.14 -26.88
N ALA A 44 -25.73 -25.44 -26.83
CA ALA A 44 -25.03 -26.50 -27.57
C ALA A 44 -24.38 -25.95 -28.86
N ASP A 45 -23.24 -26.55 -29.21
CA ASP A 45 -22.44 -26.36 -30.42
C ASP A 45 -21.60 -25.08 -30.59
N SER A 46 -20.28 -25.25 -30.45
CA SER A 46 -19.33 -24.81 -31.48
C SER A 46 -17.94 -25.42 -31.23
N LEU A 47 -17.75 -26.63 -31.74
CA LEU A 47 -16.43 -27.17 -32.06
C LEU A 47 -16.06 -26.65 -33.46
N ALA A 48 -15.31 -25.53 -33.51
CA ALA A 48 -14.68 -25.05 -34.73
C ALA A 48 -13.18 -25.29 -34.62
N ALA A 49 -12.72 -26.32 -35.33
CA ALA A 49 -11.33 -26.60 -35.61
C ALA A 49 -10.70 -25.40 -36.35
N SER A 50 -9.71 -24.77 -35.72
CA SER A 50 -8.88 -23.77 -36.37
C SER A 50 -7.63 -24.45 -36.90
N ALA A 51 -7.53 -24.51 -38.23
CA ALA A 51 -6.36 -25.03 -38.94
C ALA A 51 -5.15 -24.13 -38.68
N GLU A 52 -4.05 -24.72 -38.22
CA GLU A 52 -2.75 -24.06 -38.18
C GLU A 52 -2.27 -23.73 -39.61
N PRO A 53 -1.94 -22.47 -39.92
CA PRO A 53 -1.28 -22.13 -41.17
C PRO A 53 0.18 -22.64 -41.16
N PRO A 54 0.71 -23.10 -42.30
CA PRO A 54 2.07 -23.60 -42.40
C PRO A 54 3.10 -22.49 -42.11
N LEU A 55 4.09 -22.84 -41.29
CA LEU A 55 5.23 -22.01 -40.97
C LEU A 55 6.01 -21.62 -42.25
N PRO A 56 6.37 -20.35 -42.45
CA PRO A 56 7.27 -19.95 -43.51
C PRO A 56 8.69 -20.48 -43.24
N SER A 57 9.24 -21.16 -44.24
CA SER A 57 10.63 -21.62 -44.29
C SER A 57 11.60 -20.45 -44.16
N THR A 58 12.43 -20.47 -43.13
CA THR A 58 13.59 -19.59 -42.95
C THR A 58 14.64 -19.90 -44.02
N SER A 59 14.72 -19.05 -45.04
CA SER A 59 15.86 -18.99 -45.95
C SER A 59 16.98 -18.17 -45.30
N GLU A 60 18.15 -18.80 -45.15
CA GLU A 60 19.44 -18.17 -44.88
C GLU A 60 19.75 -17.11 -45.96
N SER A 61 19.99 -15.86 -45.55
CA SER A 61 20.72 -14.91 -46.38
C SER A 61 21.36 -13.78 -45.56
N ASP A 62 22.67 -13.66 -45.78
CA ASP A 62 23.56 -12.51 -45.63
C ASP A 62 24.12 -12.11 -44.26
N PRO A 63 25.42 -12.44 -44.02
CA PRO A 63 26.24 -11.69 -43.09
C PRO A 63 26.76 -10.42 -43.79
N LEU A 64 26.96 -9.37 -42.99
CA LEU A 64 27.75 -8.15 -43.31
C LEU A 64 26.97 -6.94 -43.84
N THR A 65 26.22 -6.26 -42.97
CA THR A 65 26.34 -4.79 -42.85
C THR A 65 25.93 -4.34 -41.44
N ARG A 66 26.83 -4.55 -40.46
CA ARG A 66 26.67 -4.06 -39.09
C ARG A 66 27.02 -2.56 -39.05
N THR A 67 26.12 -1.73 -39.57
CA THR A 67 26.21 -0.27 -39.44
C THR A 67 26.09 0.07 -37.96
N ARG A 68 27.23 0.36 -37.32
CA ARG A 68 27.31 0.89 -35.95
C ARG A 68 26.53 2.21 -35.92
N MET A 69 25.29 2.17 -35.42
CA MET A 69 24.61 3.40 -35.00
C MET A 69 25.38 4.01 -33.83
N PRO A 70 25.67 5.32 -33.85
CA PRO A 70 26.43 5.97 -32.79
C PRO A 70 25.65 5.94 -31.48
N ALA A 71 26.24 5.24 -30.50
CA ALA A 71 25.82 5.15 -29.13
C ALA A 71 25.98 6.51 -28.43
N LEU A 72 24.98 7.39 -28.53
CA LEU A 72 24.87 8.60 -27.71
C LEU A 72 23.40 8.93 -27.39
N GLN A 73 22.55 7.93 -27.15
CA GLN A 73 21.38 8.16 -26.29
C GLN A 73 21.89 8.14 -24.85
N ARG A 74 22.41 9.30 -24.39
CA ARG A 74 22.55 9.54 -22.95
C ARG A 74 21.15 9.46 -22.38
N SER A 75 20.80 8.33 -21.78
CA SER A 75 19.55 8.17 -21.05
C SER A 75 19.49 9.30 -20.03
N LEU A 76 18.54 10.21 -20.18
CA LEU A 76 18.28 11.22 -19.16
C LEU A 76 18.11 10.49 -17.82
N PRO A 77 18.66 11.02 -16.72
CA PRO A 77 18.55 10.38 -15.41
C PRO A 77 17.06 10.13 -15.14
N LYS A 78 16.70 8.86 -15.02
CA LYS A 78 15.32 8.43 -14.74
C LYS A 78 14.92 9.09 -13.42
N ARG A 79 13.80 9.83 -13.43
CA ARG A 79 13.26 10.44 -12.21
C ARG A 79 13.09 9.34 -11.16
N ALA A 80 13.66 9.55 -9.98
CA ALA A 80 13.50 8.64 -8.86
C ALA A 80 12.11 8.85 -8.25
N TRP A 81 11.16 8.01 -8.63
CA TRP A 81 9.83 7.97 -8.02
C TRP A 81 9.90 7.41 -6.60
N ARG A 82 9.08 7.95 -5.67
CA ARG A 82 9.02 7.48 -4.28
C ARG A 82 8.48 6.07 -4.14
N PHE A 83 7.57 5.66 -5.04
CA PHE A 83 6.93 4.35 -5.01
C PHE A 83 7.34 3.49 -6.22
N SER A 84 7.41 2.18 -6.00
CA SER A 84 7.67 1.19 -7.06
C SER A 84 6.38 0.45 -7.44
N PRO A 85 6.31 -0.23 -8.60
CA PRO A 85 5.18 -1.09 -8.93
C PRO A 85 4.93 -2.11 -7.82
N PHE A 86 3.67 -2.39 -7.54
CA PHE A 86 3.11 -3.13 -6.40
C PHE A 86 3.24 -2.47 -5.01
N ASP A 87 3.66 -1.19 -4.99
CA ASP A 87 3.33 -0.16 -3.99
C ASP A 87 2.07 -0.35 -3.16
N ARG A 88 2.10 -0.55 -1.83
CA ARG A 88 0.88 -0.33 -1.04
C ARG A 88 0.77 1.14 -0.65
N VAL A 89 -0.28 1.80 -1.12
CA VAL A 89 -0.46 3.25 -1.01
C VAL A 89 -1.89 3.62 -0.65
N VAL A 90 -2.06 4.83 -0.15
CA VAL A 90 -3.36 5.50 -0.06
C VAL A 90 -3.36 6.69 -1.01
N CYS A 91 -4.41 6.80 -1.81
CA CYS A 91 -4.55 7.84 -2.82
C CYS A 91 -5.73 8.74 -2.51
N ASN A 92 -5.56 10.03 -2.74
CA ASN A 92 -6.61 11.02 -2.59
C ASN A 92 -7.37 11.18 -3.92
N ILE A 93 -8.58 10.65 -3.98
CA ILE A 93 -9.49 10.75 -5.13
C ILE A 93 -10.69 11.67 -4.84
N GLY A 94 -10.48 12.69 -4.00
CA GLY A 94 -11.53 13.45 -3.31
C GLY A 94 -11.90 12.84 -1.95
N GLN A 95 -11.56 11.57 -1.76
CA GLN A 95 -11.49 10.86 -0.49
C GLN A 95 -10.25 9.97 -0.50
N TRP A 96 -9.68 9.68 0.66
CA TRP A 96 -8.55 8.76 0.76
C TRP A 96 -9.03 7.31 0.55
N ALA A 97 -8.40 6.61 -0.38
CA ALA A 97 -8.70 5.22 -0.70
C ALA A 97 -7.41 4.39 -0.80
N PRO A 98 -7.35 3.19 -0.20
CA PRO A 98 -6.21 2.31 -0.32
C PRO A 98 -6.13 1.70 -1.72
N GLY A 99 -4.91 1.39 -2.17
CA GLY A 99 -4.69 0.73 -3.44
C GLY A 99 -3.25 0.23 -3.63
N THR A 100 -3.01 -0.33 -4.80
CA THR A 100 -1.72 -0.86 -5.22
C THR A 100 -1.21 -0.09 -6.43
N VAL A 101 0.05 0.37 -6.43
CA VAL A 101 0.67 0.98 -7.62
C VAL A 101 0.83 -0.09 -8.70
N GLU A 102 0.24 0.09 -9.87
CA GLU A 102 0.35 -0.86 -10.99
C GLU A 102 1.38 -0.40 -12.02
N GLN A 103 1.40 0.89 -12.35
CA GLN A 103 2.27 1.46 -13.39
C GLN A 103 2.89 2.78 -12.95
N LEU A 104 4.04 3.08 -13.54
CA LEU A 104 4.80 4.33 -13.33
C LEU A 104 4.92 5.09 -14.65
N ASP A 105 4.97 6.42 -14.58
CA ASP A 105 5.27 7.32 -15.71
C ASP A 105 4.37 7.08 -16.94
N VAL A 106 3.05 6.96 -16.70
CA VAL A 106 2.07 6.65 -17.75
C VAL A 106 1.74 7.93 -18.52
N PRO A 107 1.86 7.96 -19.86
CA PRO A 107 1.51 9.14 -20.66
C PRO A 107 0.07 9.60 -20.42
N ASP A 108 -0.13 10.92 -20.34
CA ASP A 108 -1.47 11.49 -20.22
C ASP A 108 -2.22 11.35 -21.56
N PRO A 109 -3.32 10.56 -21.64
CA PRO A 109 -4.05 10.38 -22.90
C PRO A 109 -4.71 11.67 -23.40
N ASP A 110 -4.95 12.64 -22.51
CA ASP A 110 -5.52 13.95 -22.87
C ASP A 110 -4.44 14.96 -23.29
N ASP A 111 -3.16 14.59 -23.21
CA ASP A 111 -2.04 15.40 -23.70
C ASP A 111 -1.49 14.86 -25.04
N PRO A 112 -1.99 15.37 -26.19
CA PRO A 112 -1.53 14.91 -27.50
C PRO A 112 -0.04 15.22 -27.76
N THR A 113 0.58 16.08 -26.96
CA THR A 113 2.01 16.40 -27.10
C THR A 113 2.90 15.32 -26.48
N GLY A 114 2.35 14.46 -25.61
CA GLY A 114 3.11 13.49 -24.83
C GLY A 114 4.06 14.12 -23.80
N SER A 115 3.92 15.42 -23.53
CA SER A 115 4.80 16.13 -22.60
C SER A 115 4.47 15.85 -21.14
N ARG A 116 3.20 15.54 -20.85
CA ARG A 116 2.72 15.18 -19.52
C ARG A 116 2.59 13.66 -19.37
N SER A 117 3.03 13.19 -18.21
CA SER A 117 2.84 11.83 -17.75
C SER A 117 2.35 11.85 -16.30
N PHE A 118 1.54 10.86 -15.96
CA PHE A 118 1.15 10.59 -14.59
C PHE A 118 2.25 9.79 -13.90
N PRO A 119 2.75 10.24 -12.73
CA PRO A 119 3.79 9.52 -11.99
C PRO A 119 3.37 8.09 -11.62
N TYR A 120 2.08 7.89 -11.28
CA TYR A 120 1.56 6.60 -10.82
C TYR A 120 0.17 6.33 -11.42
N VAL A 121 -0.09 5.06 -11.74
CA VAL A 121 -1.44 4.51 -11.88
C VAL A 121 -1.65 3.49 -10.78
N VAL A 122 -2.73 3.64 -10.01
CA VAL A 122 -3.01 2.85 -8.81
C VAL A 122 -4.32 2.08 -8.98
N GLN A 123 -4.29 0.76 -8.77
CA GLN A 123 -5.48 -0.07 -8.65
C GLN A 123 -6.04 0.08 -7.23
N LEU A 124 -7.21 0.71 -7.09
CA LEU A 124 -7.87 0.84 -5.80
C LEU A 124 -8.41 -0.50 -5.32
N ASP A 125 -8.41 -0.71 -4.00
CA ASP A 125 -8.95 -1.91 -3.38
C ASP A 125 -10.48 -2.03 -3.61
N PRO A 126 -11.05 -3.25 -3.52
CA PRO A 126 -12.49 -3.43 -3.43
C PRO A 126 -13.09 -2.64 -2.24
N PRO A 127 -14.32 -2.13 -2.36
CA PRO A 127 -15.27 -2.38 -3.47
C PRO A 127 -15.05 -1.49 -4.70
N VAL A 128 -14.13 -0.53 -4.65
CA VAL A 128 -13.93 0.44 -5.74
C VAL A 128 -13.28 -0.23 -6.96
N GLY A 129 -12.19 -0.99 -6.74
CA GLY A 129 -11.64 -1.92 -7.73
C GLY A 129 -11.20 -1.33 -9.07
N ARG A 130 -11.01 -0.01 -9.18
CA ARG A 130 -10.69 0.70 -10.44
C ARG A 130 -9.26 1.24 -10.46
N LEU A 131 -8.71 1.41 -11.65
CA LEU A 131 -7.45 2.13 -11.86
C LEU A 131 -7.68 3.65 -11.76
N VAL A 132 -6.80 4.34 -11.06
CA VAL A 132 -6.78 5.80 -10.97
C VAL A 132 -5.39 6.34 -11.27
N SER A 133 -5.31 7.39 -12.07
CA SER A 133 -4.06 8.11 -12.33
C SER A 133 -3.82 9.15 -11.24
N VAL A 134 -2.61 9.17 -10.69
CA VAL A 134 -2.21 10.12 -9.64
C VAL A 134 -1.59 11.34 -10.32
N PRO A 135 -2.08 12.57 -10.08
CA PRO A 135 -1.65 13.75 -10.84
C PRO A 135 -0.25 14.26 -10.49
N ALA A 136 0.25 13.98 -9.28
CA ALA A 136 1.56 14.42 -8.81
C ALA A 136 2.12 13.46 -7.74
N ASP A 137 3.44 13.31 -7.71
CA ASP A 137 4.13 12.58 -6.64
C ASP A 137 4.29 13.49 -5.40
N HIS A 138 3.19 13.66 -4.68
CA HIS A 138 3.15 14.50 -3.49
C HIS A 138 2.23 13.88 -2.44
N ASN A 139 2.54 14.11 -1.16
CA ASN A 139 1.80 13.61 0.00
C ASN A 139 0.34 14.08 0.09
N SER A 140 -0.07 15.07 -0.70
CA SER A 140 -1.49 15.46 -0.83
C SER A 140 -2.28 14.58 -1.80
N CYS A 141 -1.60 13.85 -2.67
CA CYS A 141 -2.18 13.02 -3.73
C CYS A 141 -2.00 11.52 -3.43
N ILE A 142 -0.85 11.13 -2.90
CA ILE A 142 -0.50 9.73 -2.65
C ILE A 142 0.45 9.62 -1.45
N ARG A 143 0.24 8.62 -0.61
CA ARG A 143 1.08 8.32 0.56
C ARG A 143 1.32 6.82 0.69
N PRO A 144 2.41 6.38 1.34
CA PRO A 144 2.58 4.98 1.69
C PRO A 144 1.47 4.50 2.64
N GLU A 145 1.02 3.27 2.48
CA GLU A 145 0.16 2.61 3.46
C GLU A 145 1.01 2.16 4.67
N VAL A 146 0.67 2.68 5.85
CA VAL A 146 1.36 2.45 7.14
C VAL A 146 0.35 2.33 8.27
N CYS A 147 0.80 2.01 9.48
CA CYS A 147 0.00 2.07 10.69
C CYS A 147 -0.22 3.54 11.08
N PHE A 148 -1.45 4.02 10.87
CA PHE A 148 -1.83 5.39 11.16
C PHE A 148 -2.09 5.58 12.66
N GLY A 149 -1.77 6.77 13.20
CA GLY A 149 -2.03 7.11 14.60
C GLY A 149 -1.12 8.20 15.20
N LYS A 150 0.00 8.52 14.55
CA LYS A 150 0.90 9.60 15.01
C LYS A 150 0.32 11.01 14.85
N LYS A 151 -0.61 11.21 13.91
CA LYS A 151 -1.17 12.53 13.56
C LYS A 151 -2.62 12.63 13.99
N VAL A 152 -3.07 13.84 14.35
CA VAL A 152 -4.49 14.12 14.61
C VAL A 152 -5.28 13.82 13.34
N GLY A 153 -6.40 13.10 13.46
CA GLY A 153 -7.21 12.67 12.32
C GLY A 153 -6.67 11.45 11.57
N ALA A 154 -5.55 10.86 12.00
CA ALA A 154 -4.97 9.67 11.37
C ALA A 154 -5.90 8.43 11.44
N ALA A 155 -6.80 8.37 12.42
CA ALA A 155 -7.79 7.30 12.56
C ALA A 155 -8.67 7.13 11.31
N TRP A 156 -8.95 8.22 10.58
CA TRP A 156 -9.70 8.17 9.33
C TRP A 156 -8.99 7.31 8.28
N PHE A 157 -7.66 7.42 8.18
CA PHE A 157 -6.89 6.60 7.24
C PHE A 157 -6.93 5.13 7.63
N THR A 158 -6.85 4.81 8.93
CA THR A 158 -7.03 3.44 9.43
C THR A 158 -8.36 2.86 8.97
N LEU A 159 -9.45 3.61 9.15
CA LEU A 159 -10.79 3.19 8.74
C LEU A 159 -10.91 3.02 7.22
N ALA A 160 -10.40 3.96 6.45
CA ALA A 160 -10.40 3.89 4.99
C ALA A 160 -9.62 2.68 4.45
N CYS A 161 -8.63 2.19 5.20
CA CYS A 161 -7.80 1.06 4.81
C CYS A 161 -8.29 -0.30 5.33
N LEU A 162 -9.35 -0.33 6.15
CA LEU A 162 -9.87 -1.59 6.69
C LEU A 162 -10.29 -2.53 5.54
N PRO A 163 -9.83 -3.79 5.55
CA PRO A 163 -10.23 -4.74 4.52
C PRO A 163 -11.71 -5.12 4.71
N VAL A 164 -12.39 -5.37 3.60
CA VAL A 164 -13.80 -5.84 3.61
C VAL A 164 -13.94 -7.15 4.40
N GLN A 165 -12.94 -8.02 4.30
CA GLN A 165 -12.87 -9.27 5.06
C GLN A 165 -11.64 -9.25 5.94
N GLN A 166 -11.87 -9.43 7.24
CA GLN A 166 -10.79 -9.53 8.22
C GLN A 166 -10.46 -10.99 8.50
N SER A 167 -9.17 -11.25 8.73
CA SER A 167 -8.74 -12.57 9.20
C SER A 167 -9.41 -12.90 10.54
N THR A 168 -9.84 -14.14 10.71
CA THR A 168 -10.33 -14.68 11.99
C THR A 168 -9.20 -14.93 12.97
N THR A 169 -8.00 -15.21 12.46
CA THR A 169 -6.81 -15.54 13.25
C THR A 169 -5.82 -14.40 13.18
N LEU A 170 -5.39 -13.93 14.35
CA LEU A 170 -4.37 -12.88 14.49
C LEU A 170 -3.03 -13.51 14.89
N ARG A 171 -1.93 -12.97 14.37
CA ARG A 171 -0.57 -13.46 14.63
C ARG A 171 -0.03 -13.04 15.99
N PHE A 172 -0.43 -11.88 16.47
CA PHE A 172 0.03 -11.28 17.72
C PHE A 172 -1.08 -11.23 18.76
N GLY A 173 -0.72 -11.36 20.04
CA GLY A 173 -1.58 -11.21 21.20
C GLY A 173 -1.24 -9.95 22.00
N VAL A 174 -2.07 -9.65 23.01
CA VAL A 174 -1.81 -8.55 23.95
C VAL A 174 -0.51 -8.81 24.72
N GLY A 175 0.35 -7.80 24.81
CA GLY A 175 1.66 -7.88 25.45
C GLY A 175 2.81 -8.24 24.50
N ASP A 176 2.52 -8.70 23.27
CA ASP A 176 3.56 -9.02 22.28
C ASP A 176 4.33 -7.77 21.86
N ARG A 177 5.63 -7.95 21.64
CA ARG A 177 6.54 -6.91 21.14
C ARG A 177 6.60 -6.96 19.62
N VAL A 178 6.26 -5.84 19.00
CA VAL A 178 6.15 -5.73 17.55
C VAL A 178 6.92 -4.54 17.01
N ALA A 179 7.26 -4.60 15.73
CA ALA A 179 7.69 -3.45 14.94
C ALA A 179 6.56 -3.06 13.99
N CYS A 180 6.09 -1.82 14.10
CA CYS A 180 5.03 -1.25 13.28
C CYS A 180 5.61 -0.33 12.21
N ALA A 181 5.09 -0.43 10.98
CA ALA A 181 5.39 0.53 9.92
C ALA A 181 4.66 1.83 10.23
N VAL A 182 5.38 2.94 10.36
CA VAL A 182 4.82 4.26 10.66
C VAL A 182 5.43 5.31 9.74
N GLU A 183 4.76 6.45 9.62
CA GLU A 183 5.35 7.64 8.99
C GLU A 183 6.55 8.11 9.84
N ASP A 184 7.60 8.59 9.16
CA ASP A 184 8.66 9.37 9.79
C ASP A 184 8.13 10.75 10.24
N ALA A 185 8.99 11.57 10.85
CA ALA A 185 8.58 12.87 11.36
C ALA A 185 8.17 13.82 10.23
N GLU A 186 8.81 13.69 9.07
CA GLU A 186 8.61 14.49 7.86
C GLU A 186 7.38 14.02 7.05
N GLY A 187 6.93 12.78 7.23
CA GLY A 187 5.88 12.12 6.46
C GLY A 187 6.29 11.70 5.05
N GLU A 188 7.58 11.76 4.70
CA GLU A 188 8.08 11.45 3.35
C GLU A 188 8.56 10.00 3.24
N LEU A 189 9.11 9.45 4.32
CA LEU A 189 9.55 8.07 4.39
C LEU A 189 8.72 7.28 5.39
N THR A 190 8.97 5.97 5.40
CA THR A 190 8.39 5.08 6.40
C THR A 190 9.50 4.46 7.23
N MET A 191 9.19 4.20 8.49
CA MET A 191 10.11 3.58 9.44
C MET A 191 9.41 2.46 10.19
N TRP A 192 10.19 1.49 10.63
CA TRP A 192 9.79 0.51 11.62
C TRP A 192 10.00 1.11 13.01
N GLU A 193 8.95 1.15 13.81
CA GLU A 193 9.01 1.60 15.20
C GLU A 193 8.54 0.50 16.14
N ALA A 194 9.28 0.31 17.23
CA ALA A 194 8.99 -0.71 18.21
C ALA A 194 7.78 -0.32 19.08
N GLY A 195 7.00 -1.31 19.50
CA GLY A 195 5.87 -1.12 20.39
C GLY A 195 5.36 -2.42 21.01
N THR A 196 4.36 -2.28 21.87
CA THR A 196 3.64 -3.38 22.52
C THR A 196 2.18 -3.40 22.07
N VAL A 197 1.67 -4.57 21.69
CA VAL A 197 0.24 -4.76 21.41
C VAL A 197 -0.56 -4.58 22.71
N GLU A 198 -1.38 -3.55 22.76
CA GLU A 198 -2.21 -3.23 23.94
C GLU A 198 -3.54 -3.99 23.92
N ALA A 199 -4.12 -4.08 22.73
CA ALA A 199 -5.42 -4.68 22.52
C ALA A 199 -5.48 -5.26 21.10
N VAL A 200 -6.31 -6.29 20.97
CA VAL A 200 -6.62 -6.96 19.71
C VAL A 200 -8.09 -6.73 19.38
N ARG A 201 -8.43 -6.66 18.09
CA ARG A 201 -9.82 -6.44 17.61
C ARG A 201 -10.48 -5.20 18.24
N THR A 202 -9.74 -4.10 18.34
CA THR A 202 -10.21 -2.86 18.97
C THR A 202 -11.23 -2.15 18.09
N ILE A 203 -12.38 -1.76 18.65
CA ILE A 203 -13.37 -0.93 17.97
C ILE A 203 -12.93 0.53 18.10
N ILE A 204 -12.99 1.30 17.00
CA ILE A 204 -12.70 2.74 17.01
C ILE A 204 -13.98 3.48 17.41
N GLU A 205 -14.07 3.91 18.67
CA GLU A 205 -15.26 4.57 19.22
C GLU A 205 -15.42 6.03 18.74
N GLU A 206 -14.34 6.68 18.32
CA GLU A 206 -14.30 8.10 17.95
C GLU A 206 -14.95 8.42 16.59
N TRP A 207 -15.62 7.44 15.96
CA TRP A 207 -16.23 7.60 14.65
C TRP A 207 -17.75 7.45 14.73
N GLU A 208 -18.50 8.42 14.18
CA GLU A 208 -19.98 8.41 14.16
C GLU A 208 -20.60 7.35 13.23
N GLY A 209 -19.78 6.49 12.62
CA GLY A 209 -20.20 5.39 11.76
C GLY A 209 -19.87 4.02 12.33
N GLU A 210 -20.42 2.97 11.72
CA GLU A 210 -20.07 1.57 12.03
C GLU A 210 -18.61 1.29 11.62
N GLY A 211 -17.66 1.66 12.48
CA GLY A 211 -16.26 1.29 12.33
C GLY A 211 -16.06 -0.20 12.59
N GLY A 212 -15.44 -0.91 11.66
CA GLY A 212 -15.02 -2.29 11.88
C GLY A 212 -13.90 -2.39 12.93
N PRO A 213 -13.75 -3.52 13.62
CA PRO A 213 -12.69 -3.69 14.62
C PRO A 213 -11.31 -3.71 13.95
N VAL A 214 -10.34 -2.94 14.44
CA VAL A 214 -8.96 -3.01 13.93
C VAL A 214 -8.22 -4.21 14.52
N PRO A 215 -7.39 -4.93 13.75
CA PRO A 215 -6.61 -6.07 14.25
C PRO A 215 -5.83 -5.78 15.53
N PHE A 216 -5.06 -4.68 15.57
CA PHE A 216 -4.21 -4.34 16.70
C PHE A 216 -4.25 -2.85 17.05
N ARG A 217 -4.29 -2.56 18.34
CA ARG A 217 -3.91 -1.28 18.92
C ARG A 217 -2.54 -1.44 19.57
N VAL A 218 -1.54 -0.69 19.11
CA VAL A 218 -0.15 -0.83 19.54
C VAL A 218 0.31 0.46 20.18
N ARG A 219 0.83 0.40 21.41
CA ARG A 219 1.53 1.51 22.04
C ARG A 219 3.00 1.42 21.66
N LEU A 220 3.44 2.39 20.87
CA LEU A 220 4.83 2.53 20.47
C LEU A 220 5.69 2.94 21.67
N ASP A 221 6.98 2.63 21.60
CA ASP A 221 7.94 2.99 22.65
C ASP A 221 8.14 4.50 22.79
N SER A 222 7.77 5.28 21.76
CA SER A 222 7.66 6.74 21.83
C SER A 222 6.51 7.26 22.70
N GLY A 223 5.64 6.36 23.18
CA GLY A 223 4.43 6.71 23.96
C GLY A 223 3.20 6.98 23.10
N ILE A 224 3.33 7.01 21.77
CA ILE A 224 2.21 7.20 20.83
C ILE A 224 1.48 5.87 20.63
N THR A 225 0.16 5.93 20.45
CA THR A 225 -0.64 4.76 20.06
C THR A 225 -0.91 4.77 18.56
N VAL A 226 -0.71 3.64 17.89
CA VAL A 226 -1.09 3.44 16.49
C VAL A 226 -2.10 2.31 16.34
N LEU A 227 -2.92 2.41 15.30
CA LEU A 227 -3.90 1.40 14.94
C LEU A 227 -3.42 0.68 13.68
N VAL A 228 -3.27 -0.64 13.80
CA VAL A 228 -2.86 -1.51 12.70
C VAL A 228 -4.11 -2.08 12.06
N HIS A 229 -4.45 -1.61 10.85
CA HIS A 229 -5.70 -1.96 10.17
C HIS A 229 -5.68 -3.33 9.48
N ARG A 230 -4.50 -3.92 9.24
CA ARG A 230 -4.36 -5.28 8.66
C ARG A 230 -3.25 -6.06 9.36
N ASP A 231 -3.50 -7.33 9.62
CA ASP A 231 -2.48 -8.25 10.13
C ASP A 231 -1.63 -8.82 8.99
N VAL A 232 -0.72 -8.00 8.45
CA VAL A 232 0.15 -8.35 7.31
C VAL A 232 1.59 -7.95 7.60
N HIS A 233 2.55 -8.74 7.11
CA HIS A 233 3.97 -8.54 7.41
C HIS A 233 4.54 -7.19 6.94
N TRP A 234 3.93 -6.50 5.98
CA TRP A 234 4.41 -5.18 5.58
C TRP A 234 3.95 -4.05 6.51
N LEU A 235 2.99 -4.27 7.40
CA LEU A 235 2.54 -3.28 8.39
C LEU A 235 3.03 -3.57 9.80
N VAL A 236 3.03 -4.85 10.19
CA VAL A 236 3.42 -5.27 11.54
C VAL A 236 4.23 -6.55 11.47
N ARG A 237 5.38 -6.53 12.16
CA ARG A 237 6.33 -7.64 12.26
C ARG A 237 6.67 -7.92 13.71
N ASP A 238 7.20 -9.10 13.96
CA ASP A 238 7.79 -9.46 15.25
C ASP A 238 9.06 -8.61 15.49
N LEU A 239 9.16 -7.95 16.65
CA LEU A 239 10.30 -7.09 16.97
C LEU A 239 11.63 -7.87 17.03
N ALA A 240 11.58 -9.15 17.43
CA ALA A 240 12.77 -10.00 17.45
C ALA A 240 13.28 -10.34 16.04
N LEU A 241 12.44 -10.18 15.00
CA LEU A 241 12.77 -10.45 13.60
C LEU A 241 13.01 -9.18 12.78
N GLN A 242 12.40 -8.07 13.18
CA GLN A 242 12.52 -6.76 12.53
C GLN A 242 12.93 -5.71 13.57
N PRO A 243 14.19 -5.26 13.59
CA PRO A 243 14.58 -4.14 14.44
C PRO A 243 13.92 -2.84 13.97
N PRO A 244 13.74 -1.86 14.87
CA PRO A 244 13.29 -0.52 14.50
C PRO A 244 14.34 0.18 13.63
N GLY A 245 13.90 1.11 12.78
CA GLY A 245 14.75 1.86 11.87
C GLY A 245 14.09 2.11 10.51
N PRO A 246 14.86 2.52 9.48
CA PRO A 246 14.34 2.75 8.14
C PRO A 246 13.59 1.52 7.59
N ARG A 247 12.43 1.73 6.97
CA ARG A 247 11.60 0.65 6.43
C ARG A 247 12.12 0.19 5.07
N ASN A 248 13.23 -0.55 5.10
CA ASN A 248 13.79 -1.22 3.94
C ASN A 248 13.09 -2.55 3.72
N ASN A 249 12.94 -2.98 2.46
CA ASN A 249 12.39 -4.30 2.09
C ASN A 249 11.02 -4.61 2.71
N ALA A 250 10.17 -3.59 2.90
CA ALA A 250 8.89 -3.72 3.59
C ALA A 250 7.98 -4.81 3.01
N ARG A 251 8.06 -5.02 1.69
CA ARG A 251 7.25 -5.99 0.96
C ARG A 251 7.81 -7.40 0.92
N GLN A 252 9.07 -7.58 1.30
CA GLN A 252 9.65 -8.91 1.31
C GLN A 252 9.07 -9.67 2.49
N ARG A 253 8.19 -10.63 2.18
CA ARG A 253 7.70 -11.61 3.15
C ARG A 253 8.84 -12.42 3.73
N PHE A 254 9.76 -12.83 2.86
CA PHE A 254 10.92 -13.61 3.25
C PHE A 254 12.13 -12.71 3.40
N GLY A 255 12.83 -12.82 4.53
CA GLY A 255 14.08 -12.13 4.79
C GLY A 255 15.19 -13.13 5.10
N LYS A 256 16.43 -12.77 4.81
CA LYS A 256 17.60 -13.52 5.29
C LYS A 256 18.31 -12.70 6.34
N ARG A 257 18.77 -13.34 7.41
CA ARG A 257 19.67 -12.71 8.37
C ARG A 257 20.77 -13.68 8.81
N GLN A 258 21.89 -13.11 9.21
CA GLN A 258 22.94 -13.84 9.89
C GLN A 258 22.80 -13.60 11.40
N ARG A 259 22.80 -14.67 12.19
CA ARG A 259 22.84 -14.60 13.65
C ARG A 259 24.28 -14.38 14.12
N ASP A 260 24.47 -13.97 15.37
CA ASP A 260 25.79 -13.79 16.02
C ASP A 260 26.72 -15.00 15.87
N ASP A 261 26.17 -16.22 15.81
CA ASP A 261 26.91 -17.48 15.62
C ASP A 261 27.32 -17.75 14.15
N SER A 262 27.20 -16.78 13.25
CA SER A 262 27.43 -16.91 11.80
C SER A 262 26.49 -17.88 11.06
N VAL A 263 25.46 -18.41 11.73
CA VAL A 263 24.41 -19.24 11.11
C VAL A 263 23.43 -18.34 10.35
N TRP A 264 23.12 -18.72 9.12
CA TRP A 264 22.15 -18.02 8.28
C TRP A 264 20.74 -18.56 8.52
N GLU A 265 19.78 -17.64 8.57
CA GLU A 265 18.37 -17.94 8.77
C GLU A 265 17.52 -17.32 7.66
N ASP A 266 16.62 -18.13 7.09
CA ASP A 266 15.49 -17.67 6.30
C ASP A 266 14.30 -17.43 7.23
N LEU A 267 13.79 -16.20 7.20
CA LEU A 267 12.70 -15.69 8.02
C LEU A 267 11.45 -15.56 7.16
N ASP A 268 10.33 -16.14 7.59
CA ASP A 268 9.01 -15.79 7.06
C ASP A 268 8.35 -14.77 7.99
N HIS A 269 8.34 -13.49 7.60
CA HIS A 269 7.73 -12.42 8.39
C HIS A 269 6.21 -12.55 8.50
N GLU A 270 5.57 -13.33 7.63
CA GLU A 270 4.15 -13.63 7.73
C GLU A 270 3.91 -14.66 8.83
N THR A 271 4.57 -15.81 8.77
CA THR A 271 4.29 -16.92 9.71
C THR A 271 5.16 -16.90 10.98
N ARG A 272 6.16 -16.02 11.07
CA ARG A 272 7.23 -15.99 12.09
C ARG A 272 8.09 -17.26 12.12
N ASN A 273 8.08 -18.06 11.05
CA ASN A 273 8.90 -19.25 11.00
C ASN A 273 10.33 -18.87 10.66
N VAL A 274 11.28 -19.44 11.40
CA VAL A 274 12.71 -19.26 11.20
C VAL A 274 13.30 -20.60 10.82
N ARG A 275 13.99 -20.67 9.69
CA ARG A 275 14.65 -21.89 9.20
C ARG A 275 16.13 -21.61 8.99
N GLN A 276 16.98 -22.49 9.47
CA GLN A 276 18.39 -22.43 9.12
C GLN A 276 18.55 -22.66 7.61
N CYS A 277 19.39 -21.87 6.96
CA CYS A 277 19.69 -22.00 5.55
C CYS A 277 21.20 -21.97 5.33
N ALA A 278 21.63 -22.45 4.15
CA ALA A 278 23.01 -22.31 3.75
C ALA A 278 23.37 -20.81 3.61
N PRO A 279 24.63 -20.42 3.85
CA PRO A 279 25.06 -19.07 3.54
C PRO A 279 24.68 -18.73 2.11
N LEU A 280 24.31 -17.46 1.87
CA LEU A 280 24.35 -16.96 0.51
C LEU A 280 25.78 -17.18 0.04
N LEU A 281 25.97 -18.17 -0.83
CA LEU A 281 27.16 -18.22 -1.66
C LEU A 281 27.19 -16.84 -2.28
N GLN A 282 28.16 -16.02 -1.87
CA GLN A 282 28.41 -14.77 -2.56
C GLN A 282 28.53 -15.18 -4.02
N CYS A 283 27.52 -14.85 -4.82
CA CYS A 283 27.63 -14.91 -6.25
C CYS A 283 28.80 -13.98 -6.49
N GLY A 284 29.99 -14.56 -6.75
CA GLY A 284 31.22 -13.79 -6.89
C GLY A 284 30.90 -12.63 -7.80
N ASP A 285 31.19 -11.43 -7.31
CA ASP A 285 30.81 -10.15 -7.88
C ASP A 285 30.71 -10.29 -9.40
N CYS A 286 29.46 -10.25 -9.91
CA CYS A 286 29.27 -10.09 -11.34
C CYS A 286 29.80 -8.70 -11.62
N ASP A 287 31.09 -8.61 -11.97
CA ASP A 287 31.78 -7.38 -12.31
C ASP A 287 30.81 -6.49 -13.09
N GLU A 288 30.41 -5.38 -12.47
CA GLU A 288 29.68 -4.32 -13.16
C GLU A 288 30.63 -3.81 -14.24
N ASP A 289 30.45 -4.29 -15.47
CA ASP A 289 31.21 -3.85 -16.65
C ASP A 289 31.21 -2.30 -16.71
N GLU A 290 32.40 -1.70 -16.53
CA GLU A 290 32.72 -0.28 -16.76
C GLU A 290 32.48 0.17 -18.22
#